data_AF-A0A060CS15-F1
#
_entry.id   AF-A0A060CS15-F1
#
_cell.length_a   1.000
_cell.length_b   1.000
_cell.length_c   1.000
_cell.angle_alpha   90.00
_cell.angle_beta   90.00
_cell.angle_gamma   90.00
#
_symmetry.space_group_name_H-M   'P 1'
#
loop_
_entity.id
_entity.type
_entity.pdbx_description
1 polymer ?
#
loop_
_entity_poly.entity_id
_entity_poly.type
_entity_poly.pdbx_seq_one_letter_code
_entity_poly.pdbx_strand_id
1 'polypeptide(L)'
;MALAPDFPQSRRVWLSYAEGGNDGKAGTAVGYGRLSEDRRSLENFRVVFRQQPKLSTGNHFGGRLVFDGHGHLFIGLGENNQRSTAQDLDKLQGKVVRLTEEGNVPADNPFVGQSGVRPEIWAYGIRNPQGMAMNPWSDTLWLNEHGPRGGDEINIPQKGKNYGWPLATHGINYSGL
;
A
#
# COMPACT_ATOMS: atom_id res chain seq x y z
N MET A 1 11.00 0.10 2.50
CA MET A 1 12.03 0.84 1.73
C MET A 1 12.06 0.32 0.29
N ALA A 2 12.27 1.23 -0.67
CA ALA A 2 12.61 0.94 -2.07
C ALA A 2 13.56 2.02 -2.60
N LEU A 3 14.45 1.69 -3.54
CA LEU A 3 15.19 2.70 -4.32
C LEU A 3 14.31 3.15 -5.48
N ALA A 4 14.36 4.44 -5.84
CA ALA A 4 13.70 4.89 -7.07
C ALA A 4 14.38 4.25 -8.30
N PRO A 5 13.66 4.04 -9.41
CA PRO A 5 14.24 3.46 -10.63
C PRO A 5 15.43 4.27 -11.17
N ASP A 6 15.40 5.60 -11.01
CA ASP A 6 16.47 6.53 -11.38
C ASP A 6 17.54 6.73 -10.30
N PHE A 7 17.64 5.83 -9.31
CA PHE A 7 18.56 5.97 -8.18
C PHE A 7 20.03 6.26 -8.57
N PRO A 8 20.62 5.69 -9.64
CA PRO A 8 21.99 6.03 -10.04
C PRO A 8 22.21 7.53 -10.30
N GLN A 9 21.16 8.27 -10.65
CA GLN A 9 21.18 9.70 -10.90
C GLN A 9 20.59 10.49 -9.72
N SER A 10 19.38 10.12 -9.27
CA SER A 10 18.63 10.88 -8.27
C SER A 10 19.07 10.62 -6.85
N ARG A 11 19.61 9.42 -6.59
CA ARG A 11 19.85 8.84 -5.26
C ARG A 11 18.61 8.84 -4.37
N ARG A 12 17.41 8.82 -4.96
CA ARG A 12 16.15 8.89 -4.23
C ARG A 12 15.81 7.55 -3.56
N VAL A 13 15.58 7.58 -2.25
CA VAL A 13 15.16 6.43 -1.45
C VAL A 13 13.77 6.68 -0.90
N TRP A 14 12.90 5.71 -1.11
CA TRP A 14 11.52 5.70 -0.63
C TRP A 14 11.39 4.89 0.66
N LEU A 15 10.70 5.46 1.64
CA LEU A 15 10.39 4.83 2.92
C LEU A 15 8.88 4.79 3.13
N SER A 16 8.47 3.74 3.81
CA SER A 16 7.13 3.57 4.36
C SER A 16 7.27 3.34 5.86
N TYR A 17 6.38 3.92 6.66
CA TYR A 17 6.39 3.79 8.11
C TYR A 17 4.99 4.04 8.69
N ALA A 18 4.74 3.53 9.89
CA ALA A 18 3.53 3.88 10.65
C ALA A 18 3.67 5.28 11.23
N GLU A 19 2.72 6.17 10.93
CA GLU A 19 2.69 7.54 11.42
C GLU A 19 1.46 7.71 12.32
N GLY A 20 1.68 8.12 13.57
CA GLY A 20 0.62 8.41 14.54
C GLY A 20 -0.25 9.61 14.14
N GLY A 21 -1.51 9.57 14.55
CA GLY A 21 -2.46 10.69 14.51
C GLY A 21 -2.71 11.27 15.90
N ASN A 22 -3.61 12.24 15.97
CA ASN A 22 -3.90 12.97 17.21
C ASN A 22 -4.80 12.19 18.20
N ASP A 23 -5.41 11.08 17.76
CA ASP A 23 -6.34 10.26 18.55
C ASP A 23 -5.70 8.95 19.06
N GLY A 24 -4.37 8.86 19.03
CA GLY A 24 -3.62 7.67 19.44
C GLY A 24 -3.66 6.51 18.43
N LYS A 25 -4.33 6.69 17.28
CA LYS A 25 -4.29 5.73 16.16
C LYS A 25 -3.18 6.08 15.18
N ALA A 26 -2.87 5.15 14.29
CA ALA A 26 -1.84 5.30 13.27
C ALA A 26 -2.33 4.83 11.89
N GLY A 27 -1.55 5.17 10.87
CA GLY A 27 -1.72 4.66 9.52
C GLY A 27 -0.41 4.76 8.75
N THR A 28 -0.28 4.00 7.67
CA THR A 28 0.93 3.98 6.84
C THR A 28 1.14 5.33 6.16
N ALA A 29 2.35 5.88 6.26
CA ALA A 29 2.83 7.04 5.51
C ALA A 29 3.95 6.60 4.56
N VAL A 30 4.04 7.24 3.41
CA VAL A 30 5.05 6.97 2.39
C VAL A 30 5.67 8.28 1.91
N GLY A 31 6.99 8.28 1.84
CA GLY A 31 7.78 9.44 1.45
C GLY A 31 9.12 9.05 0.86
N TYR A 32 9.85 10.05 0.39
CA TYR A 32 11.20 9.87 -0.12
C TYR A 32 12.10 11.05 0.20
N GLY A 33 13.40 10.78 0.21
CA GLY A 33 14.47 11.76 0.29
C GLY A 33 15.65 11.32 -0.57
N ARG A 34 16.71 12.12 -0.58
CA ARG A 34 17.96 11.83 -1.31
C ARG A 34 18.98 11.22 -0.35
N LEU A 35 19.51 10.05 -0.67
CA LEU A 35 20.60 9.46 0.11
C LEU A 35 21.88 10.26 -0.14
N SER A 36 22.52 10.76 0.93
CA SER A 36 23.78 11.50 0.86
C SER A 36 24.87 10.68 0.14
N GLU A 37 25.86 11.35 -0.45
CA GLU A 37 26.94 10.66 -1.19
C GLU A 37 27.70 9.65 -0.32
N ASP A 38 27.96 10.02 0.94
CA ASP A 38 28.61 9.19 1.96
C ASP A 38 27.68 8.12 2.58
N ARG A 39 26.41 8.10 2.17
CA ARG A 39 25.37 7.14 2.58
C ARG A 39 25.01 7.18 4.07
N ARG A 40 25.27 8.30 4.75
CA ARG A 40 25.03 8.46 6.19
C ARG A 40 23.72 9.15 6.54
N SER A 41 23.10 9.88 5.61
CA SER A 41 21.86 10.61 5.87
C SER A 41 20.90 10.54 4.70
N LEU A 42 19.61 10.73 5.03
CA LEU A 42 18.55 10.90 4.06
C LEU A 42 18.12 12.38 4.08
N GLU A 43 18.50 13.11 3.03
CA GLU A 43 18.30 14.55 2.91
C GLU A 43 16.92 14.85 2.32
N ASN A 44 16.32 15.97 2.76
CA ASN A 44 15.07 16.52 2.21
C ASN A 44 13.93 15.49 2.15
N PHE A 45 13.83 14.63 3.16
CA PHE A 45 12.76 13.66 3.23
C PHE A 45 11.39 14.34 3.30
N ARG A 46 10.47 13.95 2.42
CA ARG A 46 9.09 14.44 2.39
C ARG A 46 8.10 13.30 2.29
N VAL A 47 7.01 13.42 3.03
CA VAL A 47 5.86 12.51 2.94
C VAL A 47 4.98 12.97 1.78
N VAL A 48 4.71 12.06 0.83
CA VAL A 48 3.88 12.33 -0.35
C VAL A 48 2.56 11.58 -0.33
N PHE A 49 2.45 10.53 0.48
CA PHE A 49 1.24 9.73 0.58
C PHE A 49 0.97 9.33 2.04
N ARG A 50 -0.31 9.36 2.42
CA ARG A 50 -0.79 8.91 3.74
C ARG A 50 -2.03 8.06 3.58
N GLN A 51 -2.00 6.90 4.22
CA GLN A 51 -3.20 6.11 4.46
C GLN A 51 -4.15 6.91 5.35
N GLN A 52 -5.35 7.16 4.84
CA GLN A 52 -6.40 7.86 5.57
C GLN A 52 -7.75 7.14 5.43
N PRO A 53 -8.57 7.16 6.49
CA PRO A 53 -8.26 7.64 7.84
C PRO A 53 -7.18 6.79 8.55
N LYS A 54 -6.54 7.35 9.59
CA LYS A 54 -5.63 6.58 10.48
C LYS A 54 -6.48 5.81 11.47
N LEU A 55 -6.42 4.48 11.42
CA LEU A 55 -7.35 3.63 12.19
C LEU A 55 -6.64 2.58 13.05
N SER A 56 -5.35 2.35 12.84
CA SER A 56 -4.64 1.26 13.50
C SER A 56 -4.28 1.62 14.94
N THR A 57 -4.43 0.67 15.85
CA THR A 57 -3.86 0.73 17.21
C THR A 57 -2.57 -0.11 17.33
N GLY A 58 -2.00 -0.55 16.20
CA GLY A 58 -0.75 -1.34 16.15
C GLY A 58 -0.74 -2.45 15.10
N ASN A 59 -1.85 -2.74 14.44
CA ASN A 59 -2.00 -3.86 13.51
C ASN A 59 -2.25 -3.44 12.06
N HIS A 60 -1.90 -4.34 11.14
CA HIS A 60 -2.30 -4.34 9.73
C HIS A 60 -1.98 -3.05 8.94
N PHE A 61 -0.73 -2.57 9.03
CA PHE A 61 -0.28 -1.43 8.24
C PHE A 61 -0.02 -1.80 6.76
N GLY A 62 0.36 -3.04 6.48
CA GLY A 62 1.07 -3.38 5.26
C GLY A 62 2.39 -2.60 5.17
N GLY A 63 2.59 -1.87 4.06
CA GLY A 63 3.69 -0.93 3.89
C GLY A 63 4.73 -1.33 2.84
N ARG A 64 4.53 -2.42 2.10
CA ARG A 64 5.45 -2.80 1.03
C ARG A 64 5.35 -1.80 -0.13
N LEU A 65 6.50 -1.43 -0.67
CA LEU A 65 6.68 -0.53 -1.82
C LEU A 65 7.32 -1.32 -2.96
N VAL A 66 6.76 -1.23 -4.17
CA VAL A 66 7.28 -1.88 -5.39
C VAL A 66 7.14 -0.93 -6.57
N PHE A 67 8.26 -0.60 -7.22
CA PHE A 67 8.23 0.05 -8.53
C PHE A 67 8.00 -0.99 -9.62
N ASP A 68 7.19 -0.66 -10.62
CA ASP A 68 6.93 -1.55 -11.76
C ASP A 68 7.97 -1.45 -12.87
N GLY A 69 8.79 -0.38 -12.88
CA GLY A 69 9.74 -0.09 -13.95
C GLY A 69 9.12 0.60 -15.17
N HIS A 70 7.84 0.97 -15.07
CA HIS A 70 7.04 1.59 -16.13
C HIS A 70 6.38 2.90 -15.68
N GLY A 71 6.99 3.60 -14.73
CA GLY A 71 6.53 4.91 -14.26
C GLY A 71 5.58 4.86 -13.06
N HIS A 72 5.41 3.70 -12.41
CA HIS A 72 4.52 3.59 -11.24
C HIS A 72 5.16 2.99 -10.00
N LEU A 73 4.63 3.41 -8.86
CA LEU A 73 4.86 2.87 -7.54
C LEU A 73 3.58 2.21 -7.02
N PHE A 74 3.67 0.93 -6.66
CA PHE A 74 2.64 0.21 -5.93
C PHE A 74 2.91 0.21 -4.42
N ILE A 75 1.83 0.38 -3.64
CA ILE A 75 1.86 0.40 -2.17
C ILE A 75 0.82 -0.58 -1.65
N GLY A 76 1.24 -1.57 -0.87
CA GLY A 76 0.33 -2.49 -0.17
C GLY A 76 -0.09 -1.91 1.18
N LEU A 77 -1.40 -1.77 1.43
CA LEU A 77 -1.94 -1.20 2.66
C LEU A 77 -2.89 -2.20 3.33
N GLY A 78 -2.63 -2.53 4.59
CA GLY A 78 -3.56 -3.33 5.37
C GLY A 78 -4.77 -2.52 5.84
N GLU A 79 -5.82 -3.20 6.31
CA GLU A 79 -7.07 -2.54 6.74
C GLU A 79 -7.06 -1.99 8.18
N ASN A 80 -5.88 -1.92 8.81
CA ASN A 80 -5.72 -1.41 10.17
C ASN A 80 -6.53 -2.19 11.23
N ASN A 81 -6.90 -3.43 10.93
CA ASN A 81 -7.76 -4.32 11.73
C ASN A 81 -9.21 -3.84 11.89
N GLN A 82 -9.65 -2.90 11.06
CA GLN A 82 -11.03 -2.48 10.83
C GLN A 82 -11.65 -3.15 9.59
N ARG A 83 -11.94 -4.44 9.70
CA ARG A 83 -12.23 -5.37 8.59
C ARG A 83 -13.09 -4.82 7.44
N SER A 84 -14.26 -4.25 7.74
CA SER A 84 -15.20 -3.78 6.71
C SER A 84 -14.63 -2.70 5.80
N THR A 85 -13.68 -1.90 6.31
CA THR A 85 -13.08 -0.78 5.56
C THR A 85 -12.23 -1.22 4.37
N ALA A 86 -11.90 -2.52 4.25
CA ALA A 86 -11.29 -3.08 3.05
C ALA A 86 -12.20 -2.96 1.81
N GLN A 87 -13.52 -2.95 1.99
CA GLN A 87 -14.51 -2.77 0.92
C GLN A 87 -14.83 -1.30 0.62
N ASP A 88 -14.61 -0.43 1.59
CA ASP A 88 -14.90 1.00 1.52
C ASP A 88 -13.93 1.71 0.56
N LEU A 89 -14.46 2.25 -0.54
CA LEU A 89 -13.66 2.95 -1.56
C LEU A 89 -13.35 4.42 -1.19
N ASP A 90 -14.02 4.97 -0.18
CA ASP A 90 -13.70 6.29 0.41
C ASP A 90 -12.50 6.23 1.38
N LYS A 91 -11.98 5.02 1.67
CA LYS A 91 -10.90 4.75 2.63
C LYS A 91 -9.72 4.02 2.01
N LEU A 92 -8.54 4.23 2.56
CA LEU A 92 -7.29 3.56 2.12
C LEU A 92 -6.92 2.31 2.93
N GLN A 93 -7.89 1.73 3.64
CA GLN A 93 -7.71 0.47 4.35
C GLN A 93 -7.86 -0.72 3.41
N GLY A 94 -6.94 -1.69 3.47
CA GLY A 94 -7.07 -2.95 2.73
C GLY A 94 -7.03 -2.77 1.21
N LYS A 95 -6.05 -2.00 0.74
CA LYS A 95 -5.92 -1.56 -0.66
C LYS A 95 -4.53 -1.89 -1.21
N VAL A 96 -4.47 -2.13 -2.52
CA VAL A 96 -3.27 -1.82 -3.31
C VAL A 96 -3.48 -0.42 -3.89
N VAL A 97 -2.52 0.46 -3.65
CA VAL A 97 -2.46 1.79 -4.22
C VAL A 97 -1.47 1.81 -5.38
N ARG A 98 -1.75 2.59 -6.42
CA ARG A 98 -0.82 2.90 -7.52
C ARG A 98 -0.65 4.40 -7.65
N LEU A 99 0.61 4.85 -7.55
CA LEU A 99 1.05 6.23 -7.75
C LEU A 99 2.05 6.31 -8.91
N THR A 100 2.36 7.51 -9.39
CA THR A 100 3.54 7.73 -10.25
C THR A 100 4.83 7.61 -9.43
N GLU A 101 5.98 7.56 -10.09
CA GLU A 101 7.31 7.55 -9.43
C GLU A 101 7.64 8.82 -8.63
N GLU A 102 6.84 9.87 -8.77
CA GLU A 102 6.92 11.11 -7.99
C GLU A 102 5.95 11.14 -6.81
N GLY A 103 5.02 10.17 -6.74
CA GLY A 103 3.98 10.07 -5.72
C GLY A 103 2.65 10.73 -6.09
N ASN A 104 2.43 11.07 -7.36
CA ASN A 104 1.16 11.63 -7.83
C ASN A 104 0.16 10.53 -8.18
N VAL A 105 -1.12 10.90 -8.31
CA VAL A 105 -2.16 9.96 -8.76
C VAL A 105 -2.13 9.86 -10.31
N PRO A 106 -1.93 8.67 -10.89
CA PRO A 106 -2.03 8.48 -12.33
C PRO A 106 -3.45 8.78 -12.82
N ALA A 107 -3.57 9.55 -13.90
CA ALA A 107 -4.87 9.95 -14.45
C ALA A 107 -5.73 8.76 -14.93
N ASP A 108 -5.08 7.64 -15.25
CA ASP A 108 -5.74 6.41 -15.69
C ASP A 108 -6.06 5.44 -14.55
N ASN A 109 -5.87 5.81 -13.27
CA ASN A 109 -6.30 4.95 -12.15
C ASN A 109 -7.81 4.64 -12.22
N PRO A 110 -8.24 3.43 -11.79
CA PRO A 110 -9.59 2.92 -12.06
C PRO A 110 -10.73 3.74 -11.46
N PHE A 111 -10.45 4.54 -10.44
CA PHE A 111 -11.47 5.31 -9.71
C PHE A 111 -11.28 6.82 -9.80
N VAL A 112 -10.40 7.31 -10.68
CA VAL A 112 -10.23 8.75 -10.93
C VAL A 112 -11.55 9.35 -11.43
N GLY A 113 -11.91 10.53 -10.90
CA GLY A 113 -13.13 11.24 -11.28
C GLY A 113 -14.42 10.70 -10.63
N GLN A 114 -14.35 9.64 -9.83
CA GLN A 114 -15.52 9.12 -9.11
C GLN A 114 -15.70 9.86 -7.79
N SER A 115 -16.88 10.47 -7.60
CA SER A 115 -17.20 11.20 -6.37
C SER A 115 -17.21 10.27 -5.15
N GLY A 116 -16.55 10.70 -4.08
CA GLY A 116 -16.49 9.94 -2.81
C GLY A 116 -15.54 8.74 -2.83
N VAL A 117 -14.76 8.54 -3.88
CA VAL A 117 -13.79 7.44 -3.98
C VAL A 117 -12.35 7.99 -3.95
N ARG A 118 -11.46 7.25 -3.30
CA ARG A 118 -10.02 7.55 -3.26
C ARG A 118 -9.37 7.19 -4.60
N PRO A 119 -8.89 8.18 -5.38
CA PRO A 119 -8.39 7.93 -6.73
C PRO A 119 -7.03 7.21 -6.74
N GLU A 120 -6.37 7.07 -5.60
CA GLU A 120 -5.11 6.33 -5.45
C GLU A 120 -5.30 4.81 -5.55
N ILE A 121 -6.53 4.31 -5.36
CA ILE A 121 -6.83 2.87 -5.29
C ILE A 121 -6.60 2.21 -6.65
N TRP A 122 -5.82 1.13 -6.66
CA TRP A 122 -5.65 0.21 -7.77
C TRP A 122 -6.52 -1.04 -7.61
N ALA A 123 -6.50 -1.65 -6.42
CA ALA A 123 -7.30 -2.81 -6.05
C ALA A 123 -7.71 -2.72 -4.58
N TYR A 124 -8.76 -3.45 -4.18
CA TYR A 124 -9.33 -3.39 -2.84
C TYR A 124 -9.78 -4.76 -2.33
N GLY A 125 -10.24 -4.84 -1.08
CA GLY A 125 -10.67 -6.10 -0.48
C GLY A 125 -9.50 -6.99 -0.04
N ILE A 126 -8.44 -6.39 0.51
CA ILE A 126 -7.23 -7.05 1.01
C ILE A 126 -7.17 -6.87 2.53
N ARG A 127 -6.66 -7.85 3.28
CA ARG A 127 -6.55 -7.81 4.74
C ARG A 127 -5.27 -7.12 5.20
N ASN A 128 -4.13 -7.79 5.04
CA ASN A 128 -2.85 -7.26 5.48
C ASN A 128 -1.71 -7.75 4.57
N PRO A 129 -1.44 -7.03 3.46
CA PRO A 129 -0.44 -7.44 2.49
C PRO A 129 0.96 -7.29 3.08
N GLN A 130 1.84 -8.27 2.85
CA GLN A 130 3.20 -8.29 3.41
C GLN A 130 4.27 -8.24 2.32
N GLY A 131 4.35 -9.31 1.54
CA GLY A 131 5.22 -9.45 0.38
C GLY A 131 4.55 -8.91 -0.87
N MET A 132 5.33 -8.20 -1.69
CA MET A 132 4.94 -7.76 -3.02
C MET A 132 6.18 -7.77 -3.91
N ALA A 133 6.03 -8.19 -5.16
CA ALA A 133 7.12 -8.18 -6.14
C ALA A 133 6.56 -8.17 -7.56
N MET A 134 7.33 -7.61 -8.49
CA MET A 134 7.08 -7.82 -9.92
C MET A 134 7.54 -9.23 -10.28
N ASN A 135 6.66 -9.99 -10.94
CA ASN A 135 7.03 -11.26 -11.54
C ASN A 135 7.85 -10.98 -12.82
N PRO A 136 9.11 -11.44 -12.91
CA PRO A 136 10.00 -11.09 -14.03
C PRO A 136 9.64 -11.79 -15.34
N TRP A 137 8.79 -12.81 -15.32
CA TRP A 137 8.39 -13.55 -16.53
C TRP A 137 7.10 -12.99 -17.14
N SER A 138 6.20 -12.47 -16.31
CA SER A 138 4.91 -11.94 -16.76
C SER A 138 4.80 -10.42 -16.69
N ASP A 139 5.77 -9.75 -16.06
CA ASP A 139 5.76 -8.30 -15.82
C ASP A 139 4.49 -7.81 -15.09
N THR A 140 4.04 -8.63 -14.13
CA THR A 140 2.85 -8.36 -13.33
C THR A 140 3.20 -8.31 -11.86
N LEU A 141 2.58 -7.39 -11.13
CA LEU A 141 2.65 -7.35 -9.67
C LEU A 141 2.00 -8.60 -9.06
N TRP A 142 2.71 -9.24 -8.14
CA TRP A 142 2.20 -10.28 -7.25
C TRP A 142 2.29 -9.76 -5.82
N LEU A 143 1.33 -10.17 -4.97
CA LEU A 143 1.36 -9.90 -3.54
C LEU A 143 0.98 -11.14 -2.74
N ASN A 144 1.40 -11.18 -1.48
CA ASN A 144 0.81 -12.07 -0.49
C ASN A 144 0.21 -11.28 0.66
N GLU A 145 -0.69 -11.91 1.39
CA GLU A 145 -1.31 -11.32 2.58
C GLU A 145 -1.57 -12.36 3.67
N HIS A 146 -1.58 -11.90 4.92
CA HIS A 146 -2.00 -12.73 6.04
C HIS A 146 -3.53 -12.78 6.12
N GLY A 147 -4.07 -14.00 6.12
CA GLY A 147 -5.46 -14.27 6.47
C GLY A 147 -5.71 -14.12 7.98
N PRO A 148 -6.95 -14.35 8.45
CA PRO A 148 -7.25 -14.46 9.88
C PRO A 148 -6.65 -15.77 10.46
N ARG A 149 -7.43 -16.66 11.10
CA ARG A 149 -6.92 -17.97 11.50
C ARG A 149 -6.83 -18.86 10.24
N GLY A 150 -5.66 -18.84 9.61
CA GLY A 150 -5.43 -19.42 8.29
C GLY A 150 -5.99 -18.54 7.16
N GLY A 151 -5.89 -19.03 5.93
CA GLY A 151 -6.36 -18.30 4.74
C GLY A 151 -5.38 -17.24 4.24
N ASP A 152 -4.07 -17.46 4.40
CA ASP A 152 -3.05 -16.66 3.74
C ASP A 152 -3.14 -16.88 2.22
N GLU A 153 -2.92 -15.80 1.45
CA GLU A 153 -3.14 -15.81 0.01
C GLU A 153 -1.91 -15.31 -0.76
N ILE A 154 -1.80 -15.78 -2.01
CA ILE A 154 -1.00 -15.13 -3.05
C ILE A 154 -1.98 -14.63 -4.11
N ASN A 155 -1.91 -13.33 -4.42
CA ASN A 155 -2.82 -12.65 -5.31
C ASN A 155 -2.05 -11.94 -6.43
N ILE A 156 -2.63 -11.90 -7.64
CA ILE A 156 -2.15 -11.08 -8.76
C ILE A 156 -3.10 -9.88 -8.89
N PRO A 157 -2.82 -8.73 -8.23
CA PRO A 157 -3.68 -7.55 -8.19
C PRO A 157 -3.95 -6.93 -9.57
N GLN A 158 -5.21 -6.92 -9.99
CA GLN A 158 -5.68 -6.35 -11.25
C GLN A 158 -6.41 -5.02 -11.04
N LYS A 159 -6.38 -4.18 -12.08
CA LYS A 159 -7.00 -2.84 -12.11
C LYS A 159 -8.48 -2.88 -11.71
N GLY A 160 -8.83 -2.17 -10.64
CA GLY A 160 -10.18 -1.97 -10.14
C GLY A 160 -10.81 -3.21 -9.49
N LYS A 161 -10.06 -4.29 -9.27
CA LYS A 161 -10.63 -5.56 -8.78
C LYS A 161 -10.72 -5.62 -7.26
N ASN A 162 -11.71 -6.40 -6.82
CA ASN A 162 -11.99 -6.74 -5.42
C ASN A 162 -11.41 -8.12 -5.11
N TYR A 163 -10.60 -8.21 -4.06
CA TYR A 163 -9.99 -9.45 -3.55
C TYR A 163 -10.78 -10.07 -2.40
N GLY A 164 -11.93 -9.48 -2.06
CA GLY A 164 -12.99 -10.12 -1.30
C GLY A 164 -12.99 -9.86 0.20
N TRP A 165 -11.84 -9.60 0.84
CA TRP A 165 -11.83 -9.40 2.30
C TRP A 165 -12.71 -8.22 2.75
N PRO A 166 -13.58 -8.36 3.78
CA PRO A 166 -13.82 -9.56 4.59
C PRO A 166 -15.04 -10.39 4.13
N LEU A 167 -15.67 -10.03 3.01
CA LEU A 167 -16.84 -10.72 2.46
C LEU A 167 -16.51 -12.15 2.02
N ALA A 168 -15.30 -12.36 1.53
CA ALA A 168 -14.72 -13.67 1.23
C ALA A 168 -13.41 -13.85 2.01
N THR A 169 -13.20 -15.05 2.54
CA THR A 169 -11.94 -15.47 3.15
C THR A 169 -11.84 -16.99 3.14
N HIS A 170 -10.63 -17.52 2.93
CA HIS A 170 -10.34 -18.94 3.12
C HIS A 170 -10.00 -19.32 4.57
N GLY A 171 -9.94 -18.33 5.46
CA GLY A 171 -9.65 -18.50 6.88
C GLY A 171 -10.89 -18.48 7.77
N ILE A 172 -10.68 -18.77 9.06
CA ILE A 172 -11.73 -18.61 10.08
C ILE A 172 -11.47 -17.29 10.82
N ASN A 173 -12.51 -16.47 10.97
CA ASN A 173 -12.40 -15.24 11.73
C ASN A 173 -11.96 -15.52 13.18
N TYR A 174 -11.02 -14.73 13.69
CA TYR A 174 -10.68 -14.76 15.11
C TYR A 174 -11.92 -14.38 15.94
N SER A 175 -12.29 -15.26 16.88
CA SER A 175 -13.39 -15.08 17.83
C SER A 175 -13.08 -14.05 18.91
N GLY A 176 -11.79 -13.74 19.15
CA GLY A 176 -11.37 -12.93 20.29
C GLY A 176 -11.61 -13.61 21.66
N LEU A 177 -11.98 -14.89 21.64
CA LEU A 177 -12.11 -15.82 22.76
C LEU A 177 -11.01 -16.88 22.66
#